data_AF-X0Y079-F1
#
_entry.id   AF-X0Y079-F1
#
_cell.length_a   1.000
_cell.length_b   1.000
_cell.length_c   1.000
_cell.angle_alpha   90.00
_cell.angle_beta   90.00
_cell.angle_gamma   90.00
#
_symmetry.space_group_name_H-M   'P 1'
#
loop_
_entity.id
_entity.type
_entity.pdbx_description
1 polymer ?
#
loop_
_entity_poly.entity_id
_entity_poly.type
_entity_poly.pdbx_seq_one_letter_code
_entity_poly.pdbx_strand_id
1 'polypeptide(L)'
;LGDVALPINPGMPYQNVGFGEEYQDLPSGQKYGRIVPITKETIFFDRTGLILNRAAKVGEALAYRKEREIWEAILGVTNNYNYNGTAYRTYLPGPVTAAAPWANIMSWQFNDWRDIDRGETLFDNMVDPVTGQPVIIGGRTILVMPSEYANGLRVMGAMEVRHTVGAVVTVSPNPLKSYNLIDMGAFARQIAGATNDFGDPDEVWGIGNYKRTFTYRENWPVQVLTAPPNSHLEFTQD
;
A
#
# COMPACT_ATOMS: atom_id res chain seq x y z
N LEU A 1 19.79 9.40 -11.81
CA LEU A 1 20.60 10.45 -12.48
C LEU A 1 20.36 11.75 -11.72
N GLY A 2 21.32 12.17 -10.91
CA GLY A 2 21.18 13.28 -9.97
C GLY A 2 21.32 14.66 -10.62
N ASP A 3 21.83 15.64 -9.86
CA ASP A 3 22.17 16.95 -10.39
C ASP A 3 23.43 16.84 -11.25
N VAL A 4 23.22 16.75 -12.56
CA VAL A 4 24.27 16.65 -13.58
C VAL A 4 24.34 17.91 -14.44
N ALA A 5 23.63 18.97 -14.04
CA ALA A 5 23.59 20.21 -14.79
C ALA A 5 24.91 20.98 -14.59
N LEU A 6 25.62 21.21 -15.70
CA LEU A 6 26.85 22.01 -15.72
C LEU A 6 26.63 23.29 -16.51
N PRO A 7 27.20 24.43 -16.07
CA PRO A 7 27.16 25.66 -16.84
C PRO A 7 27.95 25.47 -18.15
N ILE A 8 27.30 25.77 -19.27
CA ILE A 8 27.90 25.69 -20.60
C ILE A 8 27.97 27.10 -21.19
N ASN A 9 29.15 27.46 -21.69
CA ASN A 9 29.35 28.76 -22.33
C ASN A 9 28.60 28.81 -23.68
N PRO A 10 28.07 29.99 -24.08
CA PRO A 10 27.39 30.15 -25.37
C PRO A 10 28.27 29.65 -26.53
N GLY A 11 27.73 28.73 -27.33
CA GLY A 11 28.41 28.17 -28.51
C GLY A 11 29.20 26.88 -28.27
N MET A 12 29.26 26.37 -27.04
CA MET A 12 29.86 25.04 -26.75
C MET A 12 28.82 23.91 -26.84
N PRO A 13 29.23 22.70 -27.27
CA PRO A 13 28.35 21.54 -27.29
C PRO A 13 28.02 21.04 -25.87
N TYR A 14 26.83 20.46 -25.71
CA TYR A 14 26.41 19.81 -24.47
C TYR A 14 27.28 18.58 -24.16
N GLN A 15 27.62 18.38 -22.88
CA GLN A 15 28.34 17.19 -22.44
C GLN A 15 27.39 15.99 -22.36
N ASN A 16 27.90 14.81 -22.70
CA ASN A 16 27.14 13.57 -22.55
C ASN A 16 27.15 13.11 -21.10
N VAL A 17 26.00 12.64 -20.62
CA VAL A 17 25.86 12.07 -19.28
C VAL A 17 25.46 10.60 -19.40
N GLY A 18 26.10 9.72 -18.61
CA GLY A 18 25.82 8.29 -18.57
C GLY A 18 24.81 7.89 -17.47
N PHE A 19 24.24 6.69 -17.59
CA PHE A 19 23.32 6.12 -16.60
C PHE A 19 24.07 5.20 -15.65
N GLY A 20 23.73 5.23 -14.36
CA GLY A 20 24.12 4.19 -13.40
C GLY A 20 23.20 2.97 -13.52
N GLU A 21 23.66 1.81 -13.07
CA GLU A 21 22.85 0.59 -13.00
C GLU A 21 22.08 0.56 -11.69
N GLU A 22 20.78 0.78 -11.76
CA GLU A 22 19.83 0.58 -10.67
C GLU A 22 18.74 -0.39 -11.15
N TYR A 23 18.48 -1.44 -10.36
CA TYR A 23 17.43 -2.39 -10.64
C TYR A 23 16.66 -2.75 -9.38
N GLN A 24 15.42 -3.16 -9.60
CA GLN A 24 14.56 -3.76 -8.59
C GLN A 24 14.17 -5.16 -9.05
N ASP A 25 14.24 -6.12 -8.14
CA ASP A 25 13.80 -7.46 -8.43
C ASP A 25 12.28 -7.57 -8.31
N LEU A 26 11.68 -8.23 -9.29
CA LEU A 26 10.25 -8.53 -9.26
C LEU A 26 10.06 -9.93 -8.68
N PRO A 27 9.14 -10.11 -7.72
CA PRO A 27 8.80 -11.43 -7.23
C PRO A 27 8.22 -12.30 -8.36
N SER A 28 8.48 -13.60 -8.30
CA SER A 28 7.95 -14.54 -9.29
C SER A 28 6.42 -14.66 -9.16
N GLY A 29 5.72 -14.61 -10.30
CA GLY A 29 4.26 -14.75 -10.33
C GLY A 29 3.80 -16.14 -9.91
N GLN A 30 2.91 -16.22 -8.94
CA GLN A 30 2.27 -17.47 -8.52
C GLN A 30 0.89 -17.62 -9.16
N LYS A 31 0.53 -18.84 -9.59
CA LYS A 31 -0.77 -19.15 -10.17
C LYS A 31 -1.70 -19.73 -9.10
N TYR A 32 -2.83 -19.06 -8.88
CA TYR A 32 -3.89 -19.54 -8.00
C TYR A 32 -5.12 -19.95 -8.80
N GLY A 33 -5.71 -21.09 -8.45
CA GLY A 33 -6.93 -21.57 -9.06
C GLY A 33 -7.59 -22.64 -8.20
N ARG A 34 -8.92 -22.71 -8.25
CA ARG A 34 -9.72 -23.77 -7.63
C ARG A 34 -10.84 -24.17 -8.57
N ILE A 35 -11.23 -25.44 -8.49
CA ILE A 35 -12.36 -26.01 -9.22
C ILE A 35 -13.36 -26.48 -8.18
N VAL A 36 -14.64 -26.14 -8.37
CA VAL A 36 -15.73 -26.72 -7.59
C VAL A 36 -16.40 -27.79 -8.45
N PRO A 37 -16.20 -29.08 -8.11
CA PRO A 37 -16.86 -30.16 -8.83
C PRO A 37 -18.35 -30.16 -8.50
N ILE A 38 -19.20 -30.18 -9.52
CA ILE A 38 -20.66 -30.31 -9.40
C ILE A 38 -21.10 -31.35 -10.42
N THR A 39 -21.83 -32.37 -9.98
CA THR A 39 -22.37 -33.41 -10.87
C THR A 39 -23.67 -32.96 -11.54
N LYS A 40 -24.03 -33.61 -12.64
CA LYS A 40 -25.25 -33.29 -13.39
C LYS A 40 -26.52 -33.58 -12.58
N GLU A 41 -26.53 -34.66 -11.79
CA GLU A 41 -27.65 -35.01 -10.91
C GLU A 41 -27.87 -33.91 -9.88
N THR A 42 -26.79 -33.36 -9.33
CA THR A 42 -26.84 -32.29 -8.33
C THR A 42 -27.50 -31.03 -8.90
N ILE A 43 -27.20 -30.70 -10.16
CA ILE A 43 -27.84 -29.58 -10.87
C ILE A 43 -29.31 -29.90 -11.16
N PHE A 44 -29.61 -31.14 -11.55
CA PHE A 44 -30.98 -31.56 -11.88
C PHE A 44 -31.92 -31.58 -10.67
N PHE A 45 -31.42 -31.99 -9.50
CA PHE A 45 -32.21 -32.03 -8.27
C PHE A 45 -32.33 -30.66 -7.58
N ASP A 46 -31.44 -29.71 -7.87
CA ASP A 46 -31.51 -28.35 -7.31
C ASP A 46 -32.55 -27.49 -8.03
N ARG A 47 -33.76 -27.42 -7.46
CA ARG A 47 -34.84 -26.55 -7.94
C ARG A 47 -34.66 -25.08 -7.56
N THR A 48 -33.70 -24.76 -6.68
CA THR A 48 -33.49 -23.40 -6.14
C THR A 48 -32.37 -22.66 -6.86
N GLY A 49 -31.50 -23.36 -7.60
CA GLY A 49 -30.31 -22.80 -8.24
C GLY A 49 -29.25 -22.31 -7.24
N LEU A 50 -29.40 -22.63 -5.96
CA LEU A 50 -28.52 -22.18 -4.89
C LEU A 50 -27.11 -22.78 -5.03
N ILE A 51 -27.00 -23.99 -5.58
CA ILE A 51 -25.72 -24.69 -5.74
C ILE A 51 -24.86 -23.98 -6.78
N LEU A 52 -25.42 -23.66 -7.95
CA LEU A 52 -24.72 -22.90 -8.99
C LEU A 52 -24.36 -21.50 -8.51
N ASN A 53 -25.27 -20.82 -7.79
CA ASN A 53 -24.98 -19.52 -7.20
C ASN A 53 -23.81 -19.56 -6.20
N ARG A 54 -23.72 -20.61 -5.37
CA ARG A 54 -22.60 -20.79 -4.43
C ARG A 54 -21.30 -21.15 -5.15
N ALA A 55 -21.36 -21.97 -6.19
CA ALA A 55 -20.18 -22.30 -6.98
C ALA A 55 -19.62 -21.08 -7.74
N ALA A 56 -20.49 -20.15 -8.17
CA ALA A 56 -20.04 -18.88 -8.75
C ALA A 56 -19.22 -18.02 -7.75
N LYS A 57 -19.47 -18.16 -6.44
CA LYS A 57 -18.71 -17.45 -5.38
C LYS A 57 -17.26 -17.89 -5.22
N VAL A 58 -16.81 -18.93 -5.94
CA VAL A 58 -15.38 -19.29 -5.98
C VAL A 58 -14.51 -18.13 -6.47
N GLY A 59 -15.05 -17.30 -7.36
CA GLY A 59 -14.39 -16.05 -7.78
C GLY A 59 -14.19 -15.07 -6.62
N GLU A 60 -15.12 -14.99 -5.67
CA GLU A 60 -15.00 -14.15 -4.47
C GLU A 60 -13.81 -14.61 -3.60
N ALA A 61 -13.56 -15.91 -3.49
CA ALA A 61 -12.42 -16.43 -2.75
C ALA A 61 -11.07 -16.04 -3.39
N LEU A 62 -11.00 -16.00 -4.72
CA LEU A 62 -9.82 -15.51 -5.45
C LEU A 62 -9.67 -13.98 -5.31
N ALA A 63 -10.75 -13.23 -5.42
CA ALA A 63 -10.74 -11.78 -5.21
C ALA A 63 -10.30 -11.41 -3.78
N TYR A 64 -10.81 -12.13 -2.78
CA TYR A 64 -10.41 -11.98 -1.38
C TYR A 64 -8.92 -12.21 -1.17
N ARG A 65 -8.35 -13.26 -1.81
CA ARG A 65 -6.90 -13.49 -1.75
C ARG A 65 -6.13 -12.35 -2.39
N LYS A 66 -6.55 -11.87 -3.56
CA LYS A 66 -5.91 -10.74 -4.25
C LYS A 66 -5.89 -9.49 -3.35
N GLU A 67 -7.02 -9.16 -2.74
CA GLU A 67 -7.11 -8.06 -1.78
C GLU A 67 -6.19 -8.27 -0.58
N ARG A 68 -6.09 -9.52 -0.09
CA ARG A 68 -5.20 -9.86 1.03
C ARG A 68 -3.75 -9.60 0.72
N GLU A 69 -3.30 -10.05 -0.45
CA GLU A 69 -1.91 -9.89 -0.89
C GLU A 69 -1.55 -8.41 -1.05
N ILE A 70 -2.50 -7.58 -1.50
CA ILE A 70 -2.32 -6.13 -1.57
C ILE A 70 -2.15 -5.55 -0.15
N TRP A 71 -3.03 -5.90 0.79
CA TRP A 71 -2.93 -5.40 2.16
C TRP A 71 -1.71 -5.92 2.92
N GLU A 72 -1.32 -7.17 2.73
CA GLU A 72 -0.10 -7.74 3.30
C GLU A 72 1.16 -7.01 2.80
N ALA A 73 1.20 -6.59 1.54
CA ALA A 73 2.29 -5.79 0.99
C ALA A 73 2.27 -4.35 1.52
N ILE A 74 1.09 -3.70 1.57
CA ILE A 74 0.94 -2.34 2.10
C ILE A 74 1.33 -2.30 3.57
N LEU A 75 0.86 -3.24 4.40
CA LEU A 75 1.20 -3.34 5.81
C LEU A 75 2.63 -3.84 6.07
N GLY A 76 3.39 -4.20 5.03
CA GLY A 76 4.77 -4.68 5.18
C GLY A 76 4.89 -6.05 5.85
N VAL A 77 3.80 -6.82 5.91
CA VAL A 77 3.81 -8.24 6.34
C VAL A 77 4.58 -9.06 5.31
N THR A 78 4.29 -8.82 4.03
CA THR A 78 5.10 -9.35 2.92
C THR A 78 6.11 -8.29 2.51
N ASN A 79 7.40 -8.57 2.75
CA ASN A 79 8.51 -7.69 2.36
C ASN A 79 9.16 -8.23 1.08
N ASN A 80 8.76 -7.67 -0.05
CA ASN A 80 9.26 -8.04 -1.38
C ASN A 80 10.14 -6.95 -2.02
N TYR A 81 10.49 -5.91 -1.26
CA TYR A 81 11.30 -4.81 -1.75
C TYR A 81 12.79 -5.20 -1.75
N ASN A 82 13.37 -5.29 -2.94
CA ASN A 82 14.79 -5.54 -3.15
C ASN A 82 15.37 -4.42 -4.00
N TYR A 83 16.35 -3.72 -3.44
CA TYR A 83 17.06 -2.64 -4.10
C TYR A 83 18.51 -3.05 -4.34
N ASN A 84 18.90 -3.12 -5.62
CA ASN A 84 20.27 -3.43 -6.04
C ASN A 84 20.85 -4.71 -5.37
N GLY A 85 20.02 -5.76 -5.26
CA GLY A 85 20.38 -7.04 -4.65
C GLY A 85 20.27 -7.12 -3.12
N THR A 86 19.93 -6.01 -2.44
CA THR A 86 19.70 -5.98 -1.00
C THR A 86 18.21 -5.92 -0.68
N ALA A 87 17.73 -6.91 0.09
CA ALA A 87 16.36 -6.93 0.58
C ALA A 87 16.17 -5.95 1.75
N TYR A 88 15.13 -5.12 1.66
CA TYR A 88 14.75 -4.17 2.70
C TYR A 88 13.33 -4.44 3.19
N ARG A 89 13.04 -4.02 4.42
CA ARG A 89 11.68 -3.99 4.93
C ARG A 89 10.91 -2.85 4.25
N THR A 90 9.62 -3.06 3.97
CA THR A 90 8.71 -2.01 3.48
C THR A 90 8.69 -0.82 4.46
N TYR A 91 8.75 -1.14 5.75
CA TYR A 91 8.83 -0.16 6.82
C TYR A 91 10.12 -0.31 7.64
N LEU A 92 10.96 0.72 7.60
CA LEU A 92 12.28 0.80 8.25
C LEU A 92 12.21 1.74 9.48
N PRO A 93 12.50 1.25 10.69
CA PRO A 93 12.53 2.07 11.89
C PRO A 93 13.82 2.87 12.02
N GLY A 94 13.77 3.93 12.83
CA GLY A 94 14.95 4.71 13.24
C GLY A 94 15.19 5.95 12.37
N PRO A 95 16.33 6.64 12.56
CA PRO A 95 16.70 7.79 11.75
C PRO A 95 17.20 7.37 10.36
N VAL A 96 17.10 8.28 9.38
CA VAL A 96 17.70 8.09 8.06
C VAL A 96 19.22 7.94 8.21
N THR A 97 19.77 6.83 7.74
CA THR A 97 21.20 6.50 7.80
C THR A 97 21.61 5.74 6.53
N ALA A 98 22.91 5.53 6.30
CA ALA A 98 23.37 4.72 5.17
C ALA A 98 22.85 3.26 5.19
N ALA A 99 22.54 2.72 6.37
CA ALA A 99 21.97 1.38 6.53
C ALA A 99 20.43 1.35 6.49
N ALA A 100 19.78 2.51 6.68
CA ALA A 100 18.34 2.71 6.57
C ALA A 100 18.07 4.00 5.76
N PRO A 101 18.36 4.00 4.45
CA PRO A 101 18.35 5.22 3.64
C PRO A 101 16.95 5.83 3.49
N TRP A 102 15.90 5.05 3.75
CA TRP A 102 14.50 5.48 3.67
C TRP A 102 13.72 5.09 4.93
N ALA A 103 14.30 5.37 6.10
CA ALA A 103 13.60 5.16 7.37
C ALA A 103 12.26 5.92 7.37
N ASN A 104 11.15 5.18 7.53
CA ASN A 104 9.79 5.65 7.22
C ASN A 104 8.76 5.26 8.31
N ILE A 105 9.23 4.83 9.49
CA ILE A 105 8.38 4.60 10.66
C ILE A 105 8.49 5.79 11.61
N MET A 106 7.34 6.27 12.07
CA MET A 106 7.20 7.24 13.15
C MET A 106 6.30 6.69 14.26
N SER A 107 6.03 7.50 15.30
CA SER A 107 5.08 7.13 16.34
C SER A 107 3.69 6.83 15.75
N TRP A 108 3.06 5.77 16.24
CA TRP A 108 1.76 5.28 15.75
C TRP A 108 0.56 6.12 16.22
N GLN A 109 0.77 7.09 17.10
CA GLN A 109 -0.32 7.92 17.61
C GLN A 109 -0.79 8.95 16.57
N PHE A 110 -2.10 9.09 16.41
CA PHE A 110 -2.73 10.03 15.50
C PHE A 110 -3.61 11.03 16.26
N ASN A 111 -2.99 11.93 17.03
CA ASN A 111 -3.71 12.76 17.99
C ASN A 111 -4.08 14.13 17.44
N ASP A 112 -3.18 14.73 16.65
CA ASP A 112 -3.35 16.06 16.10
C ASP A 112 -2.67 16.25 14.74
N TRP A 113 -2.82 17.46 14.19
CA TRP A 113 -2.23 17.82 12.89
C TRP A 113 -0.71 17.76 12.86
N ARG A 114 -0.02 17.81 14.01
CA ARG A 114 1.44 17.77 14.09
C ARG A 114 1.96 16.38 13.78
N ASP A 115 1.16 15.35 14.00
CA ASP A 115 1.54 13.99 13.60
C ASP A 115 1.63 13.88 12.06
N ILE A 116 0.73 14.56 11.33
CA ILE A 116 0.81 14.66 9.86
C ILE A 116 2.05 15.46 9.45
N ASP A 117 2.32 16.59 10.11
CA ASP A 117 3.49 17.44 9.83
C ASP A 117 4.82 16.70 10.07
N ARG A 118 4.89 15.86 11.11
CA ARG A 118 6.03 14.96 11.36
C ARG A 118 6.21 13.93 10.25
N GLY A 119 5.12 13.40 9.70
CA GLY A 119 5.16 12.48 8.57
C GLY A 119 5.70 13.15 7.30
N GLU A 120 5.26 14.37 7.00
CA GLU A 120 5.78 15.17 5.88
C GLU A 120 7.26 15.53 6.08
N THR A 121 7.65 15.91 7.30
CA THR A 121 9.05 16.16 7.65
C THR A 121 9.91 14.91 7.47
N LEU A 122 9.36 13.72 7.72
CA LEU A 122 10.06 12.46 7.49
C LEU A 122 10.34 12.25 6.00
N PHE A 123 9.38 12.57 5.13
CA PHE A 123 9.58 12.52 3.67
C PHE A 123 10.58 13.55 3.17
N ASP A 124 10.57 14.77 3.71
CA ASP A 124 11.53 15.82 3.35
C ASP A 124 12.98 15.43 3.69
N ASN A 125 13.18 14.59 4.71
CA ASN A 125 14.49 14.08 5.10
C ASN A 125 14.95 12.86 4.28
N MET A 126 14.09 12.28 3.43
CA MET A 126 14.47 11.15 2.58
C MET A 126 15.28 11.61 1.39
N VAL A 127 16.46 11.00 1.24
CA VAL A 127 17.36 11.25 0.10
C VAL A 127 17.54 9.98 -0.71
N ASP A 128 17.73 10.15 -2.00
CA ASP A 128 18.16 9.08 -2.88
C ASP A 128 19.61 8.71 -2.51
N PRO A 129 19.89 7.44 -2.16
CA PRO A 129 21.22 7.02 -1.70
C PRO A 129 22.30 7.13 -2.79
N VAL A 130 21.93 7.18 -4.08
CA VAL A 130 22.90 7.27 -5.18
C VAL A 130 23.19 8.72 -5.53
N THR A 131 22.15 9.56 -5.59
CA THR A 131 22.29 10.96 -6.03
C THR A 131 22.44 11.94 -4.87
N GLY A 132 22.10 11.53 -3.65
CA GLY A 132 22.06 12.40 -2.47
C GLY A 132 20.96 13.47 -2.54
N GLN A 133 20.08 13.42 -3.55
CA GLN A 133 19.03 14.41 -3.74
C GLN A 133 17.78 14.05 -2.93
N PRO A 134 16.98 15.05 -2.51
CA PRO A 134 15.70 14.81 -1.87
C PRO A 134 14.77 13.99 -2.76
N VAL A 135 14.11 12.99 -2.18
CA VAL A 135 13.08 12.22 -2.88
C VAL A 135 11.75 12.97 -2.80
N ILE A 136 11.24 13.43 -3.94
CA ILE A 136 9.95 14.13 -3.98
C ILE A 136 8.81 13.11 -3.85
N ILE A 137 8.35 12.91 -2.62
CA ILE A 137 7.20 12.06 -2.31
C ILE A 137 5.95 12.94 -2.32
N GLY A 138 5.26 12.97 -3.46
CA GLY A 138 3.97 13.64 -3.56
C GLY A 138 2.83 12.68 -3.30
N GLY A 139 2.02 12.88 -2.25
CA GLY A 139 0.83 12.07 -1.97
C GLY A 139 0.07 12.59 -0.75
N ARG A 140 -1.23 12.84 -0.91
CA ARG A 140 -2.08 13.37 0.16
C ARG A 140 -3.10 12.36 0.65
N THR A 141 -2.83 11.07 0.51
CA THR A 141 -3.74 10.03 1.01
C THR A 141 -3.28 9.60 2.38
N ILE A 142 -4.18 9.65 3.35
CA ILE A 142 -3.98 9.10 4.69
C ILE A 142 -4.81 7.82 4.75
N LEU A 143 -4.16 6.71 5.09
CA LEU A 143 -4.83 5.47 5.43
C LEU A 143 -4.86 5.34 6.95
N VAL A 144 -6.03 5.01 7.50
CA VAL A 144 -6.22 4.76 8.93
C VAL A 144 -6.98 3.47 9.14
N MET A 145 -6.74 2.83 10.29
CA MET A 145 -7.59 1.74 10.75
C MET A 145 -9.02 2.21 11.06
N PRO A 146 -10.03 1.32 10.98
CA PRO A 146 -11.43 1.68 11.23
C PRO A 146 -11.68 2.35 12.58
N SER A 147 -10.93 1.95 13.62
CA SER A 147 -10.94 2.52 14.98
C SER A 147 -10.57 4.00 15.00
N GLU A 148 -9.59 4.40 14.18
CA GLU A 148 -9.06 5.76 14.13
C GLU A 148 -9.74 6.65 13.08
N TYR A 149 -10.68 6.11 12.29
CA TYR A 149 -11.34 6.87 11.23
C TYR A 149 -12.07 8.12 11.75
N ALA A 150 -12.81 7.98 12.86
CA ALA A 150 -13.51 9.11 13.48
C ALA A 150 -12.53 10.15 14.04
N ASN A 151 -11.41 9.69 14.61
CA ASN A 151 -10.37 10.58 15.09
C ASN A 151 -9.69 11.32 13.93
N GLY A 152 -9.46 10.66 12.80
CA GLY A 152 -8.94 11.30 11.60
C GLY A 152 -9.86 12.36 11.01
N LEU A 153 -11.17 12.10 10.97
CA LEU A 153 -12.15 13.11 10.58
C LEU A 153 -12.13 14.31 11.54
N ARG A 154 -11.96 14.08 12.85
CA ARG A 154 -11.80 15.16 13.84
C ARG A 154 -10.54 15.97 13.59
N VAL A 155 -9.40 15.32 13.35
CA VAL A 155 -8.10 15.98 13.15
C VAL A 155 -8.08 16.82 11.87
N MET A 156 -8.57 16.31 10.74
CA MET A 156 -8.59 17.08 9.49
C MET A 156 -9.77 18.05 9.39
N GLY A 157 -10.92 17.68 9.95
CA GLY A 157 -12.15 18.48 9.91
C GLY A 157 -12.23 19.54 11.01
N ALA A 158 -11.21 19.66 11.87
CA ALA A 158 -11.17 20.69 12.89
C ALA A 158 -11.27 22.09 12.24
N MET A 159 -12.17 22.93 12.76
CA MET A 159 -12.30 24.32 12.32
C MET A 159 -11.33 25.25 13.06
N GLU A 160 -10.99 24.90 14.30
CA GLU A 160 -10.08 25.66 15.15
C GLU A 160 -9.08 24.72 15.81
N VAL A 161 -7.84 25.20 15.89
CA VAL A 161 -6.76 24.59 16.65
C VAL A 161 -6.35 25.59 17.72
N ARG A 162 -6.17 25.10 18.94
CA ARG A 162 -5.68 25.90 20.06
C ARG A 162 -4.26 25.47 20.41
N HIS A 163 -3.35 26.42 20.42
CA HIS A 163 -1.99 26.22 20.83
C HIS A 163 -1.70 27.02 22.10
N THR A 164 -1.44 26.31 23.20
CA THR A 164 -1.14 26.91 24.49
C THR A 164 0.35 26.89 24.76
N VAL A 165 0.95 28.06 24.98
CA VAL A 165 2.34 28.21 25.42
C VAL A 165 2.34 29.07 26.68
N GLY A 166 2.59 28.44 27.83
CA GLY A 166 2.46 29.10 29.13
C GLY A 166 1.02 29.58 29.37
N ALA A 167 0.85 30.87 29.65
CA ALA A 167 -0.47 31.50 29.86
C ALA A 167 -1.11 32.03 28.56
N VAL A 168 -0.40 32.00 27.43
CA VAL A 168 -0.91 32.50 26.14
C VAL A 168 -1.53 31.35 25.37
N VAL A 169 -2.78 31.53 24.94
CA VAL A 169 -3.49 30.61 24.03
C VAL A 169 -3.65 31.29 22.69
N THR A 170 -3.00 30.75 21.67
CA THR A 170 -3.21 31.15 20.27
C THR A 170 -4.30 30.27 19.67
N VAL A 171 -5.35 30.87 19.12
CA VAL A 171 -6.39 30.16 18.38
C VAL A 171 -6.18 30.47 16.90
N SER A 172 -6.11 29.43 16.08
CA SER A 172 -5.97 29.55 14.63
C SER A 172 -6.89 28.57 13.91
N PRO A 173 -7.21 28.80 12.63
CA PRO A 173 -7.77 27.76 11.78
C PRO A 173 -6.84 26.53 11.70
N ASN A 174 -7.40 25.40 11.26
CA ASN A 174 -6.62 24.20 11.03
C ASN A 174 -5.60 24.42 9.90
N PRO A 175 -4.29 24.19 10.14
CA PRO A 175 -3.25 24.42 9.14
C PRO A 175 -3.16 23.31 8.08
N LEU A 176 -3.89 22.20 8.22
CA LEU A 176 -3.78 21.06 7.33
C LEU A 176 -4.23 21.40 5.89
N LYS A 177 -3.44 20.94 4.93
CA LYS A 177 -3.79 20.96 3.50
C LYS A 177 -4.85 19.88 3.21
N SER A 178 -5.48 19.92 2.03
CA SER A 178 -6.50 18.94 1.65
C SER A 178 -5.90 17.53 1.50
N TYR A 179 -5.96 16.74 2.59
CA TYR A 179 -5.68 15.31 2.61
C TYR A 179 -6.96 14.51 2.34
N ASN A 180 -6.80 13.35 1.72
CA ASN A 180 -7.86 12.38 1.52
C ASN A 180 -7.70 11.25 2.53
N LEU A 181 -8.64 11.14 3.46
CA LEU A 181 -8.67 10.05 4.43
C LEU A 181 -9.44 8.87 3.88
N ILE A 182 -8.82 7.70 3.94
CA ILE A 182 -9.40 6.43 3.53
C ILE A 182 -9.30 5.47 4.71
N ASP A 183 -10.40 4.80 5.01
CA ASP A 183 -10.43 3.67 5.94
C ASP A 183 -9.82 2.43 5.25
N MET A 184 -8.88 1.78 5.93
CA MET A 184 -8.28 0.51 5.47
C MET A 184 -9.25 -0.67 5.55
N GLY A 185 -10.31 -0.57 6.37
CA GLY A 185 -11.34 -1.58 6.54
C GLY A 185 -10.96 -2.70 7.51
N ALA A 186 -11.95 -3.52 7.88
CA ALA A 186 -11.80 -4.58 8.87
C ALA A 186 -10.80 -5.67 8.46
N PHE A 187 -10.58 -5.84 7.16
CA PHE A 187 -9.69 -6.87 6.65
C PHE A 187 -8.21 -6.52 6.87
N ALA A 188 -7.81 -5.28 6.61
CA ALA A 188 -6.48 -4.78 6.93
C ALA A 188 -6.19 -4.87 8.43
N ARG A 189 -7.18 -4.56 9.28
CA ARG A 189 -7.09 -4.71 10.74
C ARG A 189 -6.80 -6.15 11.15
N GLN A 190 -7.48 -7.13 10.55
CA GLN A 190 -7.23 -8.54 10.85
C GLN A 190 -5.79 -8.96 10.49
N ILE A 191 -5.28 -8.47 9.37
CA ILE A 191 -3.89 -8.73 8.93
C ILE A 191 -2.90 -8.08 9.91
N ALA A 192 -3.14 -6.82 10.30
CA ALA A 192 -2.30 -6.11 11.26
C ALA A 192 -2.28 -6.80 12.63
N GLY A 193 -3.42 -7.26 13.14
CA GLY A 193 -3.49 -8.01 14.40
C GLY A 193 -2.88 -9.41 14.37
N ALA A 194 -2.60 -9.95 13.18
CA ALA A 194 -1.93 -11.24 13.02
C ALA A 194 -0.39 -11.13 12.99
N THR A 195 0.15 -9.91 12.88
CA THR A 195 1.60 -9.64 12.94
C THR A 195 1.99 -8.95 14.24
N ASN A 196 3.25 -9.13 14.67
CA ASN A 196 3.84 -8.47 15.84
C ASN A 196 4.67 -7.23 15.45
N ASP A 197 4.59 -6.79 14.20
CA ASP A 197 5.37 -5.65 13.69
C ASP A 197 4.77 -4.28 14.06
N PHE A 198 3.51 -4.26 14.52
CA PHE A 198 2.82 -3.06 14.97
C PHE A 198 2.73 -3.03 16.50
N GLY A 199 2.75 -1.82 17.08
CA GLY A 199 2.55 -1.65 18.52
C GLY A 199 1.12 -2.00 18.94
N ASP A 200 0.16 -1.21 18.44
CA ASP A 200 -1.27 -1.52 18.53
C ASP A 200 -1.83 -1.60 17.10
N PRO A 201 -2.41 -2.74 16.67
CA PRO A 201 -2.99 -2.88 15.33
C PRO A 201 -4.20 -1.97 15.10
N ASP A 202 -4.82 -1.42 16.15
CA ASP A 202 -5.96 -0.51 16.05
C ASP A 202 -5.55 0.94 15.83
N GLU A 203 -4.30 1.30 16.14
CA GLU A 203 -3.78 2.67 16.00
C GLU A 203 -2.97 2.86 14.70
N VAL A 204 -2.86 1.84 13.85
CA VAL A 204 -2.02 1.90 12.64
C VAL A 204 -2.58 2.94 11.66
N TRP A 205 -1.71 3.85 11.24
CA TRP A 205 -1.99 4.81 10.19
C TRP A 205 -0.76 5.04 9.31
N GLY A 206 -0.99 5.60 8.13
CA GLY A 206 0.09 5.99 7.24
C GLY A 206 -0.35 7.10 6.28
N ILE A 207 0.63 7.80 5.76
CA ILE A 207 0.46 8.87 4.78
C ILE A 207 1.34 8.58 3.56
N GLY A 208 0.90 8.98 2.37
CA GLY A 208 1.75 8.99 1.20
C GLY A 208 0.99 8.79 -0.10
N ASN A 209 1.71 8.30 -1.12
CA ASN A 209 1.15 8.02 -2.45
C ASN A 209 1.15 6.53 -2.76
N TYR A 210 0.15 5.84 -2.22
CA TYR A 210 0.02 4.39 -2.40
C TYR A 210 -0.04 3.95 -3.87
N LYS A 211 -0.56 4.79 -4.78
CA LYS A 211 -0.62 4.48 -6.22
C LYS A 211 0.74 4.51 -6.91
N ARG A 212 1.68 5.33 -6.42
CA ARG A 212 3.06 5.38 -6.96
C ARG A 212 3.98 4.41 -6.23
N THR A 213 3.76 4.21 -4.93
CA THR A 213 4.62 3.36 -4.10
C THR A 213 4.40 1.87 -4.36
N PHE A 214 3.15 1.43 -4.51
CA PHE A 214 2.82 0.02 -4.68
C PHE A 214 2.29 -0.25 -6.08
N THR A 215 2.81 -1.29 -6.72
CA THR A 215 2.33 -1.77 -8.03
C THR A 215 1.94 -3.23 -7.94
N TYR A 216 0.66 -3.52 -8.20
CA TYR A 216 0.19 -4.89 -8.36
C TYR A 216 0.33 -5.30 -9.83
N ARG A 217 0.96 -6.46 -10.08
CA ARG A 217 1.13 -7.00 -11.44
C ARG A 217 0.35 -8.30 -11.56
N GLU A 218 -0.45 -8.39 -12.62
CA GLU A 218 -1.32 -9.51 -12.89
C GLU A 218 -1.03 -10.01 -14.31
N ASN A 219 -0.60 -11.27 -14.42
CA ASN A 219 -0.36 -11.87 -15.74
C ASN A 219 -1.68 -12.24 -16.43
N TRP A 220 -2.64 -12.77 -15.66
CA TRP A 220 -3.98 -13.09 -16.12
C TRP A 220 -5.00 -12.59 -15.11
N PRO A 221 -6.05 -11.89 -15.55
CA PRO A 221 -7.09 -11.40 -14.66
C PRO A 221 -7.83 -12.55 -13.98
N VAL A 222 -8.34 -12.30 -12.77
CA VAL A 222 -9.28 -13.21 -12.11
C VAL A 222 -10.45 -13.50 -13.04
N GLN A 223 -10.66 -14.77 -13.37
CA GLN A 223 -11.73 -15.24 -14.25
C GLN A 223 -12.45 -16.41 -13.61
N VAL A 224 -13.78 -16.45 -13.78
CA VAL A 224 -14.62 -17.59 -13.44
C VAL A 224 -15.11 -18.19 -14.74
N LEU A 225 -14.75 -19.45 -15.00
CA LEU A 225 -15.13 -20.17 -16.21
C LEU A 225 -15.95 -21.39 -15.80
N THR A 226 -17.08 -21.58 -16.46
CA THR A 226 -17.83 -22.84 -16.42
C THR A 226 -17.26 -23.78 -17.47
N ALA A 227 -17.17 -25.07 -17.15
CA ALA A 227 -16.75 -26.07 -18.12
C ALA A 227 -17.67 -26.01 -19.36
N PRO A 228 -17.12 -25.95 -20.59
CA PRO A 228 -17.93 -25.95 -21.79
C PRO A 228 -18.63 -27.30 -21.98
N PRO A 229 -19.79 -27.34 -22.65
CA PRO A 229 -20.45 -28.59 -23.03
C PRO A 229 -19.52 -29.48 -23.88
N ASN A 230 -19.56 -30.80 -23.68
CA ASN A 230 -18.69 -31.80 -24.33
C ASN A 230 -17.19 -31.70 -23.94
N SER A 231 -16.88 -31.16 -22.76
CA SER A 231 -15.52 -31.19 -22.20
C SER A 231 -15.14 -32.63 -21.82
N HIS A 232 -13.86 -33.00 -21.97
CA HIS A 232 -13.37 -34.29 -21.46
C HIS A 232 -13.66 -34.46 -19.94
N LEU A 233 -13.71 -33.35 -19.20
CA LEU A 233 -14.06 -33.36 -17.78
C LEU A 233 -15.49 -33.81 -17.52
N GLU A 234 -16.41 -33.61 -18.47
CA GLU A 234 -17.78 -34.10 -18.42
C GLU A 234 -17.84 -35.64 -18.45
N PHE A 235 -16.84 -36.29 -19.03
CA PHE A 235 -16.78 -37.75 -19.15
C PHE A 235 -15.99 -38.42 -18.02
N THR A 236 -14.99 -37.73 -17.45
CA THR A 236 -14.14 -38.29 -16.38
C THR A 236 -14.57 -37.91 -14.97
N GLN A 237 -15.51 -36.96 -14.82
CA GLN A 237 -15.98 -36.47 -13.52
C GLN A 237 -17.52 -36.46 -13.41
N ASP A 238 -18.22 -37.19 -14.29
CA ASP A 238 -19.63 -37.58 -14.07
C ASP A 238 -19.70 -38.68 -13.00
#